data_AF-D8F8P6-F1
#
_entry.id   AF-D8F8P6-F1
#
_cell.length_a   1.000
_cell.length_b   1.000
_cell.length_c   1.000
_cell.angle_alpha   90.00
_cell.angle_beta   90.00
_cell.angle_gamma   90.00
#
_symmetry.space_group_name_H-M   'P 1'
#
loop_
_entity.id
_entity.type
_entity.pdbx_description
1 polymer ?
#
loop_
_entity_poly.entity_id
_entity_poly.type
_entity_poly.pdbx_seq_one_letter_code
_entity_poly.pdbx_strand_id
1 'polypeptide(L)'
;MVPALLVMCGLGAVLGIVLSLASKIFYVYEDPRIAQVEDCLAGANCGGCGFAGCSAAAVAVVEGKAPANVCIVGGEESTQGVAAVMGMAGALAEPSTCANPCTGGDRSKLRYLYEGIPSCRAQMML
;
A
#
# COMPACT_ATOMS: atom_id res chain seq x y z
N MET A 1 -41.45 -0.36 22.11
CA MET A 1 -40.69 -1.27 21.23
C MET A 1 -41.01 -1.06 19.75
N VAL A 2 -42.29 -1.06 19.34
CA VAL A 2 -42.70 -0.79 17.95
C VAL A 2 -42.18 0.53 17.35
N PRO A 3 -42.18 1.68 18.07
CA PRO A 3 -41.70 2.94 17.50
C PRO A 3 -40.20 2.91 17.18
N ALA A 4 -39.39 2.30 18.06
CA ALA A 4 -37.96 2.16 17.83
C ALA A 4 -37.65 1.28 16.61
N LEU A 5 -38.46 0.24 16.40
CA LEU A 5 -38.34 -0.67 15.26
C LEU A 5 -38.64 0.06 13.93
N LEU A 6 -39.70 0.87 13.90
CA LEU A 6 -40.04 1.69 12.73
C LEU A 6 -38.97 2.74 12.42
N VAL A 7 -38.41 3.39 13.45
CA VAL A 7 -37.35 4.38 13.27
C VAL A 7 -36.07 3.75 12.71
N MET A 8 -35.65 2.59 13.22
CA MET A 8 -34.45 1.92 12.74
C MET A 8 -34.62 1.36 11.32
N CYS A 9 -35.79 0.78 11.00
CA CYS A 9 -36.11 0.35 9.63
C CYS A 9 -36.17 1.54 8.66
N GLY A 10 -36.79 2.65 9.04
CA GLY A 10 -36.86 3.85 8.22
C GLY A 10 -35.48 4.44 7.96
N LEU A 11 -34.64 4.56 8.99
CA LEU A 11 -33.28 5.05 8.86
C LEU A 11 -32.43 4.14 7.95
N GLY A 12 -32.51 2.83 8.14
CA GLY A 12 -31.80 1.86 7.29
C GLY A 12 -32.23 1.95 5.82
N ALA A 13 -33.53 2.07 5.56
CA ALA A 13 -34.04 2.22 4.20
C ALA A 13 -33.55 3.53 3.54
N VAL A 14 -33.62 4.65 4.27
CA VAL A 14 -33.16 5.96 3.77
C VAL A 14 -31.66 5.94 3.49
N LEU A 15 -30.85 5.47 4.44
CA LEU A 15 -29.40 5.40 4.26
C LEU A 15 -29.00 4.45 3.13
N GLY A 16 -29.69 3.30 3.00
CA GLY A 16 -29.45 2.35 1.91
C GLY A 16 -29.77 2.93 0.53
N ILE A 17 -30.88 3.66 0.40
CA ILE A 17 -31.22 4.35 -0.86
C ILE A 17 -30.18 5.42 -1.19
N VAL A 18 -29.80 6.25 -0.21
CA VAL A 18 -28.82 7.32 -0.41
C VAL A 18 -27.46 6.75 -0.83
N LEU A 19 -26.97 5.70 -0.16
CA LEU A 19 -25.71 5.04 -0.52
C LEU A 19 -25.77 4.38 -1.90
N SER A 20 -26.90 3.76 -2.27
CA SER A 20 -27.08 3.13 -3.58
C SER A 20 -27.14 4.15 -4.72
N LEU A 21 -27.72 5.33 -4.48
CA LEU A 21 -27.71 6.43 -5.44
C LEU A 21 -26.31 7.03 -5.55
N ALA A 22 -25.62 7.23 -4.42
CA ALA A 22 -24.26 7.74 -4.40
C ALA A 22 -23.29 6.82 -5.16
N SER A 23 -23.36 5.50 -4.99
CA SER A 23 -22.47 4.56 -5.69
C SER A 23 -22.61 4.58 -7.21
N LYS A 24 -23.80 4.88 -7.73
CA LYS A 24 -24.04 5.02 -9.18
C LYS A 24 -23.68 6.41 -9.70
N ILE A 25 -24.03 7.47 -8.97
CA ILE A 25 -23.78 8.86 -9.39
C ILE A 25 -22.29 9.19 -9.36
N PHE A 26 -21.57 8.72 -8.33
CA PHE A 26 -20.14 8.95 -8.16
C PHE A 26 -19.30 7.76 -8.65
N TYR A 27 -19.83 6.94 -9.54
CA TYR A 27 -19.06 5.84 -10.13
C TYR A 27 -17.92 6.41 -10.97
N VAL A 28 -16.69 6.17 -10.53
CA VAL A 28 -15.47 6.48 -11.27
C VAL A 28 -15.08 5.24 -12.05
N TYR A 29 -14.88 5.38 -13.37
CA TYR A 29 -14.39 4.28 -14.18
C TYR A 29 -12.92 4.02 -13.85
N GLU A 30 -12.63 2.82 -13.33
CA GLU A 30 -11.29 2.32 -13.13
C GLU A 30 -10.95 1.29 -14.21
N ASP A 31 -9.70 1.31 -14.69
CA ASP A 31 -9.22 0.31 -15.63
C ASP A 31 -9.22 -1.06 -14.93
N PRO A 32 -9.91 -2.09 -15.50
CA PRO A 32 -10.03 -3.40 -14.85
C PRO A 32 -8.68 -4.09 -14.64
N ARG A 33 -7.63 -3.67 -15.36
CA ARG A 33 -6.26 -4.17 -15.17
C ARG A 33 -5.68 -3.77 -13.81
N ILE A 34 -6.12 -2.65 -13.22
CA ILE A 34 -5.62 -2.19 -11.92
C ILE A 34 -5.97 -3.23 -10.85
N ALA A 35 -7.24 -3.66 -10.79
CA ALA A 35 -7.67 -4.69 -9.86
C ALA A 35 -6.96 -6.03 -10.10
N GLN A 36 -6.81 -6.44 -11.36
CA GLN A 36 -6.10 -7.68 -11.70
C GLN A 36 -4.63 -7.67 -11.29
N VAL A 37 -3.95 -6.53 -11.48
CA VAL A 37 -2.57 -6.35 -11.03
C VAL A 37 -2.50 -6.33 -9.51
N GLU A 38 -3.41 -5.61 -8.84
CA GLU A 38 -3.45 -5.53 -7.38
C GLU A 38 -3.67 -6.89 -6.71
N ASP A 39 -4.56 -7.72 -7.27
CA ASP A 39 -4.83 -9.09 -6.80
C ASP A 39 -3.61 -10.01 -6.93
N CYS A 40 -2.68 -9.69 -7.83
CA CYS A 40 -1.41 -10.41 -7.98
C CYS A 40 -0.35 -9.92 -6.98
N LEU A 41 -0.55 -8.80 -6.28
CA LEU A 41 0.40 -8.28 -5.27
C LEU A 41 0.15 -8.96 -3.91
N ALA A 42 1.13 -8.84 -3.00
CA ALA A 42 1.02 -9.40 -1.65
C ALA A 42 -0.08 -8.76 -0.77
N GLY A 43 -0.75 -7.69 -1.20
CA GLY A 43 -1.80 -6.99 -0.44
C GLY A 43 -1.37 -6.35 0.88
N ALA A 44 -0.08 -6.41 1.24
CA ALA A 44 0.41 -6.05 2.56
C ALA A 44 0.53 -4.54 2.82
N ASN A 45 0.39 -3.68 1.80
CA ASN A 45 0.53 -2.22 1.91
C ASN A 45 1.79 -1.76 2.67
N CYS A 46 2.90 -2.48 2.50
CA CYS A 46 4.13 -2.28 3.29
C CYS A 46 5.01 -1.13 2.81
N GLY A 47 4.74 -0.54 1.64
CA GLY A 47 5.54 0.53 1.06
C GLY A 47 6.96 0.14 0.60
N GLY A 48 7.33 -1.15 0.65
CA GLY A 48 8.66 -1.61 0.24
C GLY A 48 9.02 -1.34 -1.23
N CYS A 49 8.00 -1.14 -2.07
CA CYS A 49 8.14 -0.77 -3.48
C CYS A 49 8.21 0.75 -3.72
N GLY A 50 8.15 1.58 -2.69
CA GLY A 50 8.18 3.04 -2.80
C GLY A 50 6.83 3.70 -3.14
N PHE A 51 5.75 2.93 -3.24
CA PHE A 51 4.38 3.44 -3.42
C PHE A 51 3.61 3.47 -2.11
N ALA A 52 2.60 4.36 -2.03
CA ALA A 52 1.79 4.55 -0.81
C ALA A 52 0.96 3.32 -0.41
N GLY A 53 0.68 2.41 -1.35
CA GLY A 53 -0.09 1.19 -1.14
C GLY A 53 -0.06 0.28 -2.36
N CYS A 54 -0.66 -0.92 -2.24
CA CYS A 54 -0.75 -1.91 -3.31
C CYS A 54 -1.57 -1.40 -4.50
N SER A 55 -2.72 -0.75 -4.27
CA SER A 55 -3.50 -0.09 -5.32
C SER A 55 -2.71 0.98 -6.07
N ALA A 56 -1.97 1.83 -5.36
CA ALA A 56 -1.12 2.86 -5.98
C ALA A 56 0.01 2.24 -6.82
N ALA A 57 0.59 1.13 -6.36
CA ALA A 57 1.58 0.38 -7.13
C ALA A 57 0.95 -0.26 -8.38
N ALA A 58 -0.25 -0.83 -8.27
CA ALA A 58 -0.97 -1.42 -9.40
C ALA A 58 -1.32 -0.38 -10.46
N VAL A 59 -1.81 0.81 -10.05
CA VAL A 59 -2.03 1.95 -10.95
C VAL A 59 -0.73 2.32 -11.66
N ALA A 60 0.39 2.44 -10.94
CA ALA A 60 1.67 2.79 -11.54
C ALA A 60 2.17 1.75 -12.56
N VAL A 61 1.90 0.46 -12.33
CA VAL A 61 2.19 -0.60 -13.30
C VAL A 61 1.32 -0.45 -14.55
N VAL A 62 0.01 -0.26 -14.39
CA VAL A 62 -0.93 -0.11 -15.51
C VAL A 62 -0.63 1.14 -16.34
N GLU A 63 -0.18 2.23 -15.70
CA GLU A 63 0.28 3.45 -16.36
C GLU A 63 1.69 3.34 -16.99
N GLY A 64 2.38 2.20 -16.82
CA GLY A 64 3.73 1.98 -17.35
C GLY A 64 4.83 2.73 -16.61
N LYS A 65 4.55 3.26 -15.41
CA LYS A 65 5.50 3.97 -14.54
C LYS A 65 6.26 3.02 -13.60
N ALA A 66 5.79 1.78 -13.45
CA ALA A 66 6.43 0.75 -12.64
C ALA A 66 6.58 -0.56 -13.44
N PRO A 67 7.67 -1.33 -13.22
CA PRO A 67 7.86 -2.65 -13.83
C PRO A 67 6.95 -3.71 -13.20
N ALA A 68 6.77 -4.85 -13.89
CA ALA A 68 5.95 -5.96 -13.40
C ALA A 68 6.45 -6.59 -12.07
N ASN A 69 7.73 -6.40 -11.75
CA ASN A 69 8.37 -6.90 -10.53
C ASN A 69 8.31 -5.90 -9.36
N VAL A 70 7.34 -4.97 -9.38
CA VAL A 70 7.17 -3.94 -8.34
C VAL A 70 7.01 -4.53 -6.94
N CYS A 71 6.39 -5.71 -6.79
CA CYS A 71 6.16 -6.35 -5.50
C CYS A 71 7.29 -7.30 -5.10
N ILE A 72 8.30 -6.76 -4.42
CA ILE A 72 9.42 -7.55 -3.88
C ILE A 72 8.94 -8.62 -2.89
N VAL A 73 7.88 -8.32 -2.11
CA VAL A 73 7.33 -9.25 -1.11
C VAL A 73 6.59 -10.42 -1.76
N GLY A 74 5.90 -10.18 -2.88
CA GLY A 74 5.16 -11.20 -3.62
C GLY A 74 6.04 -12.11 -4.48
N GLY A 75 7.31 -11.75 -4.68
CA GLY A 75 8.31 -12.58 -5.34
C GLY A 75 7.97 -12.90 -6.80
N GLU A 76 8.36 -14.11 -7.22
CA GLU A 76 8.23 -14.56 -8.61
C GLU A 76 6.77 -14.73 -9.04
N GLU A 77 5.93 -15.32 -8.19
CA GLU A 77 4.52 -15.56 -8.48
C GLU A 77 3.77 -14.25 -8.78
N SER A 78 3.99 -13.23 -7.94
CA SER A 78 3.43 -11.90 -8.16
C SER A 78 3.93 -11.28 -9.46
N THR A 79 5.25 -11.38 -9.73
CA THR A 79 5.86 -10.84 -10.95
C THR A 79 5.31 -11.50 -12.21
N GLN A 80 5.15 -12.83 -12.20
CA GLN A 80 4.60 -13.59 -13.34
C GLN A 80 3.11 -13.27 -13.56
N GLY A 81 2.32 -13.16 -12.49
CA GLY A 81 0.91 -12.78 -12.58
C GLY A 81 0.72 -11.39 -13.18
N VAL A 82 1.47 -10.40 -12.67
CA VAL A 82 1.44 -9.03 -13.19
C VAL A 82 1.94 -8.97 -14.64
N ALA A 83 2.99 -9.71 -14.98
CA ALA A 83 3.52 -9.82 -16.35
C ALA A 83 2.48 -10.41 -17.32
N ALA A 84 1.72 -11.43 -16.90
CA ALA A 84 0.66 -12.02 -17.70
C ALA A 84 -0.49 -11.04 -17.97
N VAL A 85 -0.89 -10.25 -16.96
CA VAL A 85 -1.94 -9.23 -17.09
C VAL A 85 -1.49 -8.09 -18.02
N MET A 86 -0.24 -7.66 -17.91
CA MET A 86 0.30 -6.52 -18.66
C MET A 86 0.88 -6.89 -20.03
N GLY A 87 1.01 -8.19 -20.34
CA GLY A 87 1.68 -8.68 -21.56
C GLY A 87 3.17 -8.32 -21.62
N MET A 88 3.81 -8.15 -20.47
CA MET A 88 5.23 -7.74 -20.35
C MET A 88 6.11 -8.95 -20.03
N ALA A 89 7.40 -8.88 -20.35
CA ALA A 89 8.36 -9.88 -19.88
C ALA A 89 8.61 -9.68 -18.38
N GLY A 90 8.25 -10.66 -17.55
CA GLY A 90 8.51 -10.66 -16.12
C GLY A 90 9.97 -11.02 -15.84
N ALA A 91 10.78 -10.04 -15.46
CA ALA A 91 12.10 -10.30 -14.89
C ALA A 91 12.02 -10.15 -13.37
N LEU A 92 12.50 -11.13 -12.60
CA LEU A 92 12.56 -11.01 -11.14
C LEU A 92 13.37 -9.78 -10.73
N ALA A 93 12.82 -8.97 -9.83
CA ALA A 93 13.59 -7.95 -9.11
C ALA A 93 14.25 -8.59 -7.89
N GLU A 94 15.53 -8.31 -7.71
CA GLU A 94 16.19 -8.59 -6.44
C GLU A 94 15.79 -7.54 -5.40
N PRO A 95 15.63 -7.94 -4.12
CA PRO A 95 15.31 -7.00 -3.06
C PRO A 95 16.44 -5.98 -2.90
N SER A 96 16.11 -4.68 -2.99
CA SER A 96 17.07 -3.63 -2.68
C SER A 96 17.34 -3.63 -1.17
N THR A 97 18.51 -4.12 -0.76
CA THR A 97 18.93 -4.06 0.64
C THR A 97 19.47 -2.66 0.95
N CYS A 98 18.85 -1.95 1.88
CA CYS A 98 19.45 -0.74 2.44
C CYS A 98 20.51 -1.16 3.47
N ALA A 99 21.78 -1.15 3.07
CA ALA A 99 22.87 -1.18 4.03
C ALA A 99 22.86 0.15 4.79
N ASN A 100 22.80 0.13 6.12
CA ASN A 100 22.96 1.34 6.92
C ASN A 100 24.47 1.61 7.09
N PRO A 101 25.07 2.60 6.41
CA PRO A 101 26.50 2.90 6.54
C PRO A 101 26.78 3.75 7.79
N CYS A 102 25.89 3.74 8.80
CA CYS A 102 26.11 4.48 10.03
C CYS A 102 27.18 3.81 10.89
N THR A 103 28.37 4.41 10.84
CA THR A 103 29.52 4.07 11.70
C THR A 103 29.50 4.82 13.04
N GLY A 104 28.44 5.58 13.33
CA GLY A 104 28.39 6.50 14.47
C GLY A 104 29.16 7.81 14.24
N GLY A 105 29.37 8.58 15.31
CA GLY A 105 30.08 9.87 15.32
C GLY A 105 29.19 11.10 15.12
N ASP A 106 29.81 12.28 14.99
CA ASP A 106 29.14 13.58 14.91
C ASP A 106 28.69 13.95 13.48
N ARG A 107 27.91 13.08 12.83
CA ARG A 107 27.41 13.31 11.45
C ARG A 107 26.19 14.23 11.37
N SER A 108 25.55 14.50 12.51
CA SER A 108 24.36 15.35 12.61
C SER A 108 24.64 16.62 13.39
N LYS A 109 23.99 17.72 13.01
CA LYS A 109 24.01 18.96 13.81
C LYS A 109 23.42 18.69 15.19
N LEU A 110 24.11 19.14 16.24
CA LEU A 110 23.62 19.04 17.61
C LEU A 110 22.35 19.90 17.74
N ARG A 111 21.19 19.25 17.94
CA ARG A 111 19.91 19.94 18.19
C ARG A 111 19.62 20.14 19.67
N TYR A 112 20.18 19.28 20.51
CA TYR A 112 20.00 19.28 21.96
C TYR A 112 21.23 18.65 22.62
N LEU A 113 21.47 19.01 23.88
CA LEU A 113 22.43 18.34 24.73
C LEU A 113 21.78 17.06 25.27
N TYR A 114 22.29 15.91 24.86
CA TYR A 114 21.77 14.61 25.28
C TYR A 114 22.45 14.17 26.58
N GLU A 115 21.69 14.07 27.67
CA GLU A 115 22.12 13.44 28.91
C GLU A 115 21.62 11.99 28.96
N GLY A 116 22.51 11.05 28.63
CA GLY A 116 22.21 9.61 28.58
C GLY A 116 23.39 8.83 27.98
N ILE A 117 23.21 7.53 27.73
CA ILE A 117 24.25 6.68 27.13
C ILE A 117 24.42 7.08 25.64
N PRO A 118 25.58 7.58 25.19
CA PRO A 118 25.77 8.13 23.85
C PRO A 118 25.97 7.00 22.81
N SER A 119 25.04 6.06 22.73
CA SER A 119 25.07 4.96 21.76
C SER A 119 23.68 4.67 21.22
N CYS A 120 23.55 4.50 19.90
CA CYS A 120 22.29 4.08 19.28
C CYS A 120 21.80 2.71 19.78
N ARG A 121 22.70 1.89 20.34
CA ARG A 121 22.34 0.59 20.96
C ARG A 121 21.49 0.76 22.22
N ALA A 122 21.67 1.86 22.96
CA ALA A 122 20.86 2.13 24.15
C ALA A 122 19.36 2.22 23.85
N GLN A 123 18.99 2.63 22.62
CA GLN A 123 17.60 2.69 22.18
C GLN A 123 16.99 1.32 21.82
N MET A 124 17.80 0.31 21.50
CA MET A 124 17.32 -1.06 21.19
C MET A 124 17.19 -1.96 22.42
N MET A 125 17.53 -1.47 23.61
CA MET A 125 17.42 -2.22 24.87
C MET A 125 16.18 -1.85 25.70
N LEU A 126 15.29 -1.02 25.14
CA LEU A 126 13.97 -0.64 25.67
C LEU A 126 12.89 -1.39 24.89
#